data_AF-A0A8J9X3Z3-F1
#
_entry.id   AF-A0A8J9X3Z3-F1
#
_cell.length_a   1.000
_cell.length_b   1.000
_cell.length_c   1.000
_cell.angle_alpha   90.00
_cell.angle_beta   90.00
_cell.angle_gamma   90.00
#
_symmetry.space_group_name_H-M   'P 1'
#
loop_
_entity.id
_entity.type
_entity.pdbx_description
1 polymer ?
#
loop_
_entity_poly.entity_id
_entity_poly.type
_entity_poly.pdbx_seq_one_letter_code
_entity_poly.pdbx_strand_id
1 'polypeptide(L)' 'MEDSIGYSQSPFREASFPVKLHHMLTSVEEECNQGIVSWQPHGRAFLVFDIEAFVNDVLP' A
#
# COMPACT_ATOMS: atom_id res chain seq x y z
N MET A 1 34.01 -4.59 -18.13
CA MET A 1 33.50 -3.21 -18.15
C MET A 1 32.35 -3.19 -19.13
N GLU A 2 31.38 -2.27 -18.98
CA GLU A 2 30.21 -2.06 -19.86
C GLU A 2 29.20 -3.26 -19.84
N ASP A 3 27.98 -3.18 -19.29
CA ASP A 3 27.05 -2.07 -19.17
C ASP A 3 26.21 -2.08 -17.88
N SER A 4 26.09 -0.89 -17.29
CA SER A 4 25.16 -0.55 -16.23
C SER A 4 23.72 -0.55 -16.74
N ILE A 5 23.02 -1.69 -16.63
CA ILE A 5 21.56 -1.70 -16.76
C ILE A 5 20.98 -1.15 -15.46
N GLY A 6 20.37 0.02 -15.58
CA GLY A 6 19.95 0.90 -14.50
C GLY A 6 19.03 0.25 -13.47
N TYR A 7 19.19 0.73 -12.24
CA TYR A 7 18.38 0.40 -11.07
C TYR A 7 16.85 0.56 -11.33
N SER A 8 16.14 -0.54 -11.07
CA SER A 8 14.84 -0.61 -10.36
C SER A 8 13.73 0.35 -10.80
N GLN A 9 13.04 0.03 -11.89
CA GLN A 9 11.62 0.36 -11.97
C GLN A 9 10.86 -0.72 -11.20
N SER A 10 10.48 -0.42 -9.94
CA SER A 10 9.51 -1.27 -9.23
C SER A 10 8.25 -1.33 -10.09
N PRO A 11 7.74 -2.53 -10.46
CA PRO A 11 6.53 -2.64 -11.29
C PRO A 11 5.31 -1.97 -10.65
N PHE A 12 5.39 -1.67 -9.35
CA PHE A 12 4.35 -0.98 -8.59
C PHE A 12 4.27 0.52 -8.85
N ARG A 13 5.34 1.19 -9.35
CA ARG A 13 5.28 2.63 -9.67
C ARG A 13 4.30 2.92 -10.80
N GLU A 14 4.25 2.05 -11.79
CA GLU A 14 3.37 2.16 -12.98
C GLU A 14 2.00 1.49 -12.78
N ALA A 15 1.73 0.89 -11.61
CA ALA A 15 0.45 0.24 -11.34
C ALA A 15 -0.70 1.26 -11.25
N SER A 16 -1.90 0.81 -11.63
CA SER A 16 -3.12 1.61 -11.49
C SER A 16 -3.47 1.82 -10.02
N PHE A 17 -4.21 2.89 -9.73
CA PHE A 17 -4.61 3.23 -8.37
C PHE A 17 -5.28 2.06 -7.61
N PRO A 18 -6.23 1.29 -8.19
CA PRO A 18 -6.84 0.17 -7.48
C PRO A 18 -5.85 -0.92 -7.07
N VAL A 19 -4.83 -1.18 -7.90
CA VAL A 19 -3.81 -2.19 -7.60
C VAL A 19 -2.91 -1.72 -6.45
N LYS A 20 -2.49 -0.45 -6.48
CA LYS A 20 -1.71 0.16 -5.40
C LYS A 20 -2.47 0.16 -4.08
N LEU A 21 -3.75 0.53 -4.11
CA LEU A 21 -4.63 0.55 -2.95
C LEU A 21 -4.78 -0.86 -2.35
N HIS A 22 -5.06 -1.86 -3.17
CA HIS A 22 -5.19 -3.24 -2.68
C HIS A 22 -3.90 -3.73 -2.03
N HIS A 23 -2.75 -3.51 -2.67
CA HIS A 23 -1.46 -3.91 -2.11
C HIS A 23 -1.19 -3.21 -0.77
N MET A 24 -1.39 -1.90 -0.69
CA MET A 24 -1.20 -1.14 0.55
C MET A 24 -2.08 -1.68 1.69
N LEU A 25 -3.36 -1.95 1.43
CA LEU A 25 -4.26 -2.51 2.44
C LEU A 25 -3.86 -3.93 2.88
N THR A 26 -3.33 -4.77 1.97
CA THR A 26 -2.80 -6.09 2.32
C THR A 26 -1.54 -5.98 3.20
N SER A 27 -0.60 -5.09 2.87
CA SER A 27 0.62 -4.89 3.67
C SER A 27 0.30 -4.42 5.10
N VAL A 28 -0.65 -3.49 5.26
CA VAL A 28 -1.08 -3.02 6.59
C VAL A 28 -1.66 -4.14 7.46
N GLU A 29 -2.41 -5.08 6.87
CA GLU A 29 -2.90 -6.25 7.60
C GLU A 29 -1.79 -7.20 8.04
N GLU A 30 -0.80 -7.45 7.19
CA GLU A 30 0.36 -8.32 7.48
C GLU A 30 1.25 -7.73 8.58
N GLU A 31 1.38 -6.41 8.63
CA GLU A 31 2.15 -5.68 9.65
C GLU A 31 1.39 -5.54 10.99
N CYS A 32 0.18 -6.08 11.10
CA CYS A 32 -0.72 -5.94 12.25
C CYS A 32 -1.06 -4.48 12.59
N ASN A 33 -0.99 -3.55 11.64
CA ASN A 33 -1.23 -2.12 11.85
C ASN A 33 -2.69 -1.71 11.51
N GLN A 34 -3.64 -2.60 11.81
CA GLN A 34 -5.06 -2.45 11.48
C GLN A 34 -5.77 -1.32 12.26
N GLY A 35 -5.07 -0.67 13.21
CA GLY A 35 -5.59 0.47 13.97
C GLY A 35 -5.65 1.78 13.19
N ILE A 36 -4.98 1.88 12.03
CA ILE A 36 -4.97 3.07 11.17
C ILE A 36 -5.98 2.90 10.03
N VAL A 37 -5.90 1.78 9.33
CA VAL A 37 -6.81 1.39 8.25
C VAL A 37 -6.95 -0.13 8.22
N SER A 38 -8.14 -0.64 7.91
CA SER A 38 -8.34 -2.09 7.75
C SER A 38 -9.42 -2.44 6.74
N TRP A 39 -9.30 -3.64 6.15
CA TRP A 39 -10.41 -4.24 5.43
C TRP A 39 -11.58 -4.51 6.38
N GLN A 40 -12.79 -4.34 5.87
CA GLN A 40 -13.98 -4.83 6.54
C GLN A 40 -14.07 -6.36 6.37
N PRO A 41 -14.72 -7.10 7.30
CA PRO A 41 -14.74 -8.57 7.28
C PRO A 41 -15.23 -9.22 5.97
N HIS A 42 -16.01 -8.49 5.17
CA HIS A 42 -16.50 -8.95 3.88
C HIS A 42 -15.54 -8.69 2.70
N GLY A 43 -14.40 -8.00 2.89
CA GLY A 43 -13.35 -7.79 1.89
C GLY A 43 -13.69 -6.89 0.70
N ARG A 44 -14.72 -6.03 0.83
CA ARG A 44 -15.20 -5.17 -0.28
C ARG A 44 -15.11 -3.68 0.00
N ALA A 45 -14.77 -3.32 1.22
CA ALA A 45 -14.62 -1.96 1.69
C ALA A 45 -13.54 -1.96 2.77
N PHE A 46 -12.94 -0.80 3.00
CA PHE A 46 -11.98 -0.57 4.06
C PHE A 46 -12.44 0.64 4.88
N LEU A 47 -12.00 0.70 6.13
CA LEU A 47 -12.27 1.83 7.02
C LEU A 47 -10.95 2.46 7.45
N VAL A 48 -10.87 3.78 7.37
CA VAL A 48 -9.76 4.57 7.92
C VAL A 48 -10.21 5.06 9.29
N PHE A 49 -9.49 4.66 10.34
CA PHE A 49 -9.76 5.01 11.73
C PHE A 49 -9.02 6.28 12.15
N ASP A 50 -7.80 6.46 11.63
CA ASP A 50 -6.96 7.63 11.85
C ASP A 50 -6.51 8.19 10.51
N ILE A 51 -7.10 9.33 10.13
CA ILE A 51 -6.84 9.97 8.84
C ILE A 51 -5.42 10.56 8.81
N GLU A 52 -4.93 11.10 9.92
CA GLU A 52 -3.61 11.73 9.96
C GLU A 52 -2.51 10.68 9.84
N ALA A 53 -2.60 9.60 10.63
CA ALA A 53 -1.65 8.49 10.53
C ALA A 53 -1.74 7.79 9.17
N PHE A 54 -2.94 7.65 8.59
CA PHE A 54 -3.09 7.07 7.24
C PHE A 54 -2.34 7.88 6.18
N VAL A 55 -2.43 9.21 6.21
CA VAL A 55 -1.77 10.07 5.23
C VAL A 55 -0.26 10.12 5.44
N ASN A 56 0.21 10.17 6.69
CA ASN A 56 1.63 10.34 7.00
C ASN A 56 2.43 9.04 6.98
N ASP A 57 1.82 7.92 7.37
CA ASP A 57 2.54 6.68 7.67
C ASP A 57 2.16 5.51 6.75
N VAL A 58 1.01 5.55 6.07
CA VAL A 58 0.50 4.42 5.25
C VAL A 58 0.48 4.70 3.76
N LEU A 59 0.12 5.92 3.33
CA LEU A 59 0.14 6.26 1.91
C LEU A 59 1.58 6.26 1.36
N PRO A 60 1.82 5.64 0.18
CA PRO A 60 3.14 5.56 -0.43
C PRO A 60 3.63 6.86 -1.09
#